data_AF-A0A8S2G0B6-F1
#
_entry.id   AF-A0A8S2G0B6-F1
#
_cell.length_a   1.000
_cell.length_b   1.000
_cell.length_c   1.000
_cell.angle_alpha   90.00
_cell.angle_beta   90.00
_cell.angle_gamma   90.00
#
_symmetry.space_group_name_H-M   'P 1'
#
loop_
_entity.id
_entity.type
_entity.pdbx_description
1 polymer ?
#
loop_
_entity_poly.entity_id
_entity_poly.type
_entity_poly.pdbx_seq_one_letter_code
_entity_poly.pdbx_strand_id
1 'polypeptide(L)'
;SMWGTYNDTLQLQIDGIDLIKEIPIRVNIVGTPIRMYLSAANDDTLPVVQFGTMLHNANPLMKKIHLQNISHNPVRIDWILYDRDNLEVNPTEKQKVIQLIPVIGHPFDSLNNGNSEPSESNTYITEGTLSTIEQSDRTASDTERSVTTTTTDRLKPLKLYMKPYEGAQCIGKNCMYTISPTTKVIPPREHIYLDLTFTPSNCPIQNRTMQCNATSIGILSVSQE
;
A
#
# COMPACT_ATOMS: atom_id res chain seq x y z
N SER A 1 -6.04 -10.79 -20.93
CA SER A 1 -5.27 -11.69 -20.05
C SER A 1 -4.33 -10.85 -19.19
N MET A 2 -4.46 -10.90 -17.85
CA MET A 2 -3.52 -10.24 -16.92
C MET A 2 -2.28 -11.10 -16.62
N TRP A 3 -2.11 -12.22 -17.33
CA TRP A 3 -0.99 -13.15 -17.14
C TRP A 3 0.06 -12.91 -18.22
N GLY A 4 1.33 -12.97 -17.84
CA GLY A 4 2.44 -12.76 -18.76
C GLY A 4 3.54 -11.86 -18.19
N THR A 5 4.50 -11.55 -19.05
CA THR A 5 5.62 -10.66 -18.72
C THR A 5 5.31 -9.24 -19.16
N TYR A 6 5.33 -8.33 -18.20
CA TYR A 6 5.20 -6.89 -18.39
C TYR A 6 6.57 -6.28 -18.25
N ASN A 7 6.96 -5.47 -19.25
CA ASN A 7 8.16 -4.66 -19.18
C ASN A 7 7.73 -3.19 -19.22
N ASP A 8 8.35 -2.39 -18.38
CA ASP A 8 8.17 -0.95 -18.33
C ASP A 8 9.51 -0.28 -17.99
N THR A 9 9.59 1.05 -18.08
CA THR A 9 10.76 1.83 -17.72
C THR A 9 10.35 2.95 -16.79
N LEU A 10 10.82 2.90 -15.54
CA LEU A 10 10.65 4.00 -14.60
C LEU A 10 11.68 5.09 -14.89
N GLN A 11 11.21 6.28 -15.25
CA GLN A 11 12.05 7.46 -15.39
C GLN A 11 12.09 8.21 -14.06
N LEU A 12 13.29 8.32 -13.48
CA LEU A 12 13.55 9.08 -12.28
C LEU A 12 14.23 10.40 -12.65
N GLN A 13 13.51 11.51 -12.45
CA GLN A 13 14.06 12.85 -12.50
C GLN A 13 14.21 13.38 -11.07
N ILE A 14 15.39 13.90 -10.75
CA ILE A 14 15.69 14.50 -9.45
C ILE A 14 15.95 15.98 -9.70
N ASP A 15 15.18 16.85 -9.05
CA ASP A 15 15.36 18.29 -9.20
C ASP A 15 16.79 18.71 -8.80
N GLY A 16 17.42 19.52 -9.64
CA GLY A 16 18.83 19.94 -9.48
C GLY A 16 19.86 18.95 -10.03
N ILE A 17 19.43 17.84 -10.63
CA ILE A 17 20.30 16.91 -11.35
C ILE A 17 19.78 16.77 -12.79
N ASP A 18 20.56 17.22 -13.78
CA ASP A 18 20.19 17.22 -15.21
C ASP A 18 20.13 15.81 -15.85
N LEU A 19 20.20 14.75 -15.04
CA LEU A 19 20.21 13.37 -15.50
C LEU A 19 18.88 12.68 -15.16
N ILE A 20 18.16 12.27 -16.20
CA ILE A 20 17.04 11.33 -16.08
C ILE A 20 17.61 9.92 -16.00
N LYS A 21 17.33 9.21 -14.92
CA LYS A 21 17.74 7.81 -14.77
C LYS A 21 16.60 6.88 -15.15
N GLU A 22 16.85 6.00 -16.11
CA GLU A 22 15.89 4.98 -16.53
C GLU A 22 16.14 3.67 -15.78
N ILE A 23 15.11 3.15 -15.11
CA ILE A 23 15.15 1.89 -14.38
C ILE A 23 14.19 0.92 -15.08
N PRO A 24 14.69 -0.12 -15.77
CA PRO A 24 13.81 -1.10 -16.40
C PRO A 24 13.10 -1.92 -15.33
N ILE A 25 11.78 -1.99 -15.45
CA ILE A 25 10.90 -2.81 -14.62
C ILE A 25 10.48 -4.02 -15.45
N ARG A 26 10.63 -5.22 -14.88
CA ARG A 26 10.08 -6.45 -15.44
C ARG A 26 9.26 -7.17 -14.39
N VAL A 27 8.00 -7.43 -14.68
CA VAL A 27 7.06 -8.16 -13.82
C VAL A 27 6.56 -9.37 -14.58
N ASN A 28 6.62 -10.56 -13.99
CA ASN A 28 6.04 -11.77 -14.56
C ASN A 28 4.88 -12.24 -13.68
N ILE A 29 3.66 -12.21 -14.23
CA ILE A 29 2.45 -12.61 -13.53
C ILE A 29 2.12 -14.05 -13.89
N VAL A 30 2.37 -14.97 -12.95
CA VAL A 30 2.24 -16.43 -13.11
C VAL A 30 0.94 -17.01 -12.50
N GLY A 31 0.00 -16.16 -12.13
CA GLY A 31 -1.27 -16.53 -11.47
C GLY A 31 -1.34 -16.06 -10.02
N THR A 32 -2.44 -16.39 -9.33
CA THR A 32 -2.68 -16.05 -7.92
C THR A 32 -2.67 -17.32 -7.06
N PRO A 33 -1.97 -17.33 -5.91
CA PRO A 33 -1.99 -18.46 -4.98
C PRO A 33 -3.31 -18.58 -4.20
N ILE A 34 -4.19 -17.58 -4.30
CA ILE A 34 -5.50 -17.53 -3.64
C ILE A 34 -6.60 -17.54 -4.69
N ARG A 35 -7.59 -18.42 -4.50
CA ARG A 35 -8.85 -18.43 -5.23
C ARG A 35 -9.95 -17.83 -4.38
N MET A 36 -10.70 -16.90 -4.95
CA MET A 36 -11.86 -16.24 -4.32
C MET A 36 -13.14 -16.78 -4.95
N TYR A 37 -14.10 -17.20 -4.14
CA TYR A 37 -15.39 -17.66 -4.58
C TYR A 37 -16.45 -16.60 -4.27
N LEU A 38 -17.05 -16.03 -5.32
CA LEU A 38 -18.16 -15.10 -5.25
C LEU A 38 -19.32 -15.65 -6.07
N SER A 39 -20.54 -15.60 -5.54
CA SER A 39 -21.74 -16.13 -6.22
C SER A 39 -22.11 -15.43 -7.53
N ALA A 40 -21.40 -14.36 -7.93
CA ALA A 40 -21.68 -13.58 -9.15
C ALA A 40 -20.40 -13.22 -9.94
N ALA A 41 -19.25 -13.85 -9.66
CA ALA A 41 -18.04 -13.59 -10.43
C ALA A 41 -18.04 -14.39 -11.73
N ASN A 42 -17.91 -13.69 -12.86
CA ASN A 42 -17.48 -14.27 -14.12
C ASN A 42 -15.95 -14.20 -14.16
N ASP A 43 -15.29 -15.23 -14.71
CA ASP A 43 -13.82 -15.38 -14.69
C ASP A 43 -13.04 -14.21 -15.34
N ASP A 44 -13.71 -13.38 -16.16
CA ASP A 44 -13.10 -12.29 -16.92
C ASP A 44 -13.23 -10.89 -16.28
N THR A 45 -13.93 -10.74 -15.16
CA THR A 45 -14.11 -9.43 -14.50
C THR A 45 -13.52 -9.40 -13.10
N LEU A 46 -13.09 -8.22 -12.66
CA LEU A 46 -12.68 -8.02 -11.27
C LEU A 46 -13.80 -8.48 -10.31
N PRO A 47 -13.44 -9.15 -9.20
CA PRO A 47 -14.42 -9.60 -8.22
C PRO A 47 -15.15 -8.41 -7.58
N VAL A 48 -16.47 -8.34 -7.75
CA VAL A 48 -17.31 -7.27 -7.16
C VAL A 48 -18.30 -7.87 -6.17
N VAL A 49 -18.36 -7.31 -4.96
CA VAL A 49 -19.37 -7.64 -3.94
C VAL A 49 -20.39 -6.51 -3.86
N GLN A 50 -21.64 -6.81 -4.23
CA GLN A 50 -22.74 -5.83 -4.20
C GLN A 50 -23.60 -6.03 -2.96
N PHE A 51 -23.85 -4.98 -2.17
CA PHE A 51 -24.77 -5.05 -1.02
C PHE A 51 -26.23 -4.69 -1.38
N GLY A 52 -26.46 -4.18 -2.59
CA GLY A 52 -27.78 -3.73 -3.04
C GLY A 52 -28.14 -2.34 -2.52
N THR A 53 -29.40 -1.95 -2.69
CA THR A 53 -29.92 -0.64 -2.26
C THR A 53 -30.33 -0.70 -0.80
N MET A 54 -29.81 0.24 0.01
CA MET A 54 -30.08 0.32 1.45
C MET A 54 -30.57 1.71 1.83
N LEU A 55 -31.42 1.77 2.87
CA LEU A 55 -31.71 3.04 3.54
C LEU A 55 -30.49 3.47 4.36
N HIS A 56 -30.21 4.77 4.40
CA HIS A 56 -29.02 5.32 5.08
C HIS A 56 -28.92 4.92 6.56
N ASN A 57 -30.04 4.83 7.28
CA ASN A 57 -30.05 4.43 8.69
C ASN A 57 -30.36 2.94 8.91
N ALA A 58 -30.24 2.10 7.87
CA ALA A 58 -30.43 0.66 8.02
C ALA A 58 -29.28 0.02 8.80
N ASN A 59 -29.58 -1.14 9.39
CA ASN A 59 -28.56 -1.93 10.09
C ASN A 59 -27.42 -2.33 9.16
N PRO A 60 -26.19 -2.47 9.67
CA PRO A 60 -25.07 -2.99 8.89
C PRO A 60 -25.40 -4.35 8.29
N LEU A 61 -25.01 -4.55 7.03
CA LEU A 61 -25.20 -5.79 6.30
C LEU A 61 -23.86 -6.50 6.13
N MET A 62 -23.83 -7.80 6.41
CA MET A 62 -22.63 -8.63 6.28
C MET A 62 -22.78 -9.61 5.10
N LYS A 63 -21.71 -9.77 4.33
CA LYS A 63 -21.54 -10.84 3.33
C LYS A 63 -20.27 -11.62 3.60
N LYS A 64 -20.33 -12.94 3.44
CA LYS A 64 -19.17 -13.83 3.58
C LYS A 64 -18.52 -14.06 2.23
N ILE A 65 -17.20 -13.92 2.18
CA ILE A 65 -16.38 -14.25 1.02
C ILE A 65 -15.56 -15.49 1.35
N HIS A 66 -15.63 -16.50 0.49
CA HIS A 66 -14.85 -17.72 0.64
C HIS A 66 -13.53 -17.60 -0.12
N LEU A 67 -12.42 -17.81 0.60
CA LEU A 67 -11.07 -17.81 0.04
C LEU A 67 -10.41 -19.17 0.25
N GLN A 68 -9.69 -19.63 -0.76
CA GLN A 68 -8.93 -20.87 -0.72
C GLN A 68 -7.48 -20.63 -1.12
N ASN A 69 -6.54 -21.11 -0.31
CA ASN A 69 -5.14 -21.18 -0.69
C ASN A 69 -4.92 -22.40 -1.58
N ILE A 70 -4.64 -22.17 -2.86
CA ILE A 70 -4.38 -23.22 -3.84
C ILE A 70 -2.89 -23.54 -3.99
N SER A 71 -2.02 -22.91 -3.18
CA SER A 71 -0.58 -23.14 -3.17
C SER A 71 -0.17 -24.22 -2.16
N HIS A 72 1.12 -24.59 -2.20
CA HIS A 72 1.73 -25.53 -1.25
C HIS A 72 2.31 -24.84 -0.01
N ASN A 73 2.34 -23.50 0.02
CA ASN A 73 2.93 -22.75 1.11
C ASN A 73 1.84 -21.99 1.88
N PRO A 74 2.04 -21.69 3.17
CA PRO A 74 1.18 -20.75 3.87
C PRO A 74 1.21 -19.39 3.16
N VAL A 75 0.03 -18.79 2.97
CA VAL A 75 -0.10 -17.46 2.37
C VAL A 75 -0.72 -16.52 3.39
N ARG A 76 -0.04 -15.44 3.70
CA ARG A 76 -0.59 -14.33 4.47
C ARG A 76 -1.22 -13.31 3.52
N ILE A 77 -2.42 -12.87 3.88
CA ILE A 77 -3.13 -11.81 3.19
C ILE A 77 -3.34 -10.65 4.17
N ASP A 78 -2.98 -9.45 3.74
CA ASP A 78 -3.24 -8.18 4.42
C ASP A 78 -4.16 -7.32 3.55
N TRP A 79 -5.35 -6.99 4.04
CA TRP A 79 -6.35 -6.22 3.32
C TRP A 79 -6.23 -4.73 3.62
N ILE A 80 -6.25 -3.93 2.55
CA ILE A 80 -6.34 -2.48 2.62
C ILE A 80 -7.61 -2.06 1.89
N LEU A 81 -8.42 -1.23 2.54
CA LEU A 81 -9.66 -0.70 1.99
C LEU A 81 -9.49 0.78 1.67
N TYR A 82 -9.99 1.19 0.50
CA TYR A 82 -9.98 2.56 0.02
C TYR A 82 -11.41 3.01 -0.25
N ASP A 83 -11.70 4.23 0.16
CA ASP A 83 -12.98 4.88 -0.08
C ASP A 83 -12.89 5.69 -1.38
N ARG A 84 -13.74 5.40 -2.37
CA ARG A 84 -13.71 6.11 -3.65
C ARG A 84 -14.55 7.38 -3.67
N ASP A 85 -15.49 7.53 -2.74
CA ASP A 85 -16.53 8.56 -2.82
C ASP A 85 -16.41 9.63 -1.72
N ASN A 86 -15.51 9.45 -0.75
CA ASN A 86 -15.46 10.26 0.48
C ASN A 86 -14.32 11.29 0.52
N LEU A 87 -13.81 11.68 -0.65
CA LEU A 87 -12.79 12.71 -0.74
C LEU A 87 -13.14 13.69 -1.85
N GLU A 88 -13.11 14.98 -1.49
CA GLU A 88 -12.76 16.04 -2.43
C GLU A 88 -11.32 15.79 -2.90
N VAL A 89 -11.14 14.80 -3.76
CA VAL A 89 -9.86 14.48 -4.37
C VAL A 89 -9.48 15.68 -5.24
N ASN A 90 -8.40 16.37 -4.87
CA ASN A 90 -7.79 17.38 -5.72
C ASN A 90 -7.69 16.81 -7.15
N PRO A 91 -8.11 17.53 -8.21
CA PRO A 91 -8.16 16.98 -9.56
C PRO A 91 -6.83 16.39 -10.04
N THR A 92 -5.71 16.84 -9.48
CA THR A 92 -4.34 16.30 -9.68
C THR A 92 -4.13 14.91 -9.07
N GLU A 93 -4.83 14.55 -8.00
CA GLU A 93 -4.72 13.23 -7.36
C GLU A 93 -5.54 12.15 -8.07
N LYS A 94 -6.52 12.53 -8.91
CA LYS A 94 -7.27 11.59 -9.76
C LYS A 94 -6.41 10.89 -10.82
N GLN A 95 -5.20 11.37 -11.09
CA GLN A 95 -4.27 10.78 -12.05
C GLN A 95 -3.15 9.95 -11.42
N LYS A 96 -3.05 9.90 -10.08
CA LYS A 96 -2.02 9.09 -9.41
C LYS A 96 -2.39 7.60 -9.52
N VAL A 97 -1.53 6.79 -10.12
CA VAL A 97 -1.70 5.33 -10.23
C VAL A 97 -0.78 4.59 -9.25
N ILE A 98 0.37 5.18 -8.93
CA ILE A 98 1.39 4.60 -8.06
C ILE A 98 1.85 5.68 -7.07
N GLN A 99 1.98 5.29 -5.81
CA GLN A 99 2.67 6.04 -4.77
C GLN A 99 4.09 5.48 -4.63
N LEU A 100 5.08 6.36 -4.69
CA LEU A 100 6.49 6.06 -4.43
C LEU A 100 6.82 6.46 -2.98
N ILE A 101 7.32 5.52 -2.17
CA ILE A 101 7.69 5.76 -0.78
C ILE A 101 9.21 5.63 -0.66
N PRO A 102 9.96 6.74 -0.57
CA PRO A 102 11.40 6.71 -0.33
C PRO A 102 11.72 6.38 1.14
N VAL A 103 12.63 5.44 1.35
CA VAL A 103 13.13 5.04 2.67
C VAL A 103 14.65 4.94 2.63
N ILE A 104 15.32 5.54 3.62
CA ILE A 104 16.74 5.35 3.88
C ILE A 104 16.85 4.47 5.13
N GLY A 105 17.12 3.17 4.99
CA GLY A 105 17.20 2.24 6.14
C GLY A 105 16.56 0.85 5.96
N HIS A 106 16.13 0.22 7.06
CA HIS A 106 15.52 -1.13 7.10
C HIS A 106 14.05 -1.04 7.58
N PRO A 107 13.05 -1.32 6.73
CA PRO A 107 11.66 -0.93 7.00
C PRO A 107 10.77 -1.97 7.70
N PHE A 108 11.28 -3.12 8.13
CA PHE A 108 10.42 -4.16 8.70
C PHE A 108 10.01 -3.93 10.17
N ASP A 109 10.45 -2.86 10.82
CA ASP A 109 10.19 -2.65 12.25
C ASP A 109 8.89 -1.88 12.57
N SER A 110 8.11 -1.40 11.59
CA SER A 110 6.99 -0.48 11.94
C SER A 110 5.77 -0.49 11.00
N LEU A 111 5.49 -1.56 10.26
CA LEU A 111 4.17 -1.66 9.61
C LEU A 111 3.03 -1.98 10.59
N ASN A 112 3.34 -2.19 11.88
CA ASN A 112 2.43 -2.76 12.86
C ASN A 112 2.39 -1.99 14.18
N ASN A 113 2.19 -0.67 14.15
CA ASN A 113 1.62 0.05 15.29
C ASN A 113 1.34 1.50 14.94
N GLY A 114 0.05 1.90 14.95
CA GLY A 114 -0.35 3.30 14.93
C GLY A 114 -0.05 4.04 16.24
N ASN A 115 0.95 3.64 17.04
CA ASN A 115 1.30 4.20 18.35
C ASN A 115 2.72 3.87 18.85
N SER A 116 3.65 3.39 18.02
CA SER A 116 5.04 3.20 18.46
C SER A 116 5.93 4.30 17.91
N GLU A 117 6.57 5.04 18.81
CA GLU A 117 7.62 6.01 18.52
C GLU A 117 8.67 5.40 17.57
N PRO A 118 9.21 6.18 16.63
CA PRO A 118 10.19 5.69 15.67
C PRO A 118 11.46 5.24 16.41
N SER A 119 11.81 3.96 16.27
CA SER A 119 13.17 3.48 16.52
C SER A 119 14.14 4.32 15.67
N GLU A 120 15.22 4.79 16.29
CA GLU A 120 16.14 5.86 15.85
C GLU A 120 16.86 5.66 14.49
N SER A 121 16.48 4.72 13.63
CA SER A 121 17.18 4.43 12.37
C SER A 121 16.37 4.59 11.09
N ASN A 122 15.07 4.91 11.16
CA ASN A 122 14.23 5.03 9.96
C ASN A 122 13.70 6.46 9.79
N THR A 123 14.26 7.18 8.82
CA THR A 123 13.75 8.49 8.40
C THR A 123 12.87 8.32 7.17
N TYR A 124 11.57 8.58 7.32
CA TYR A 124 10.65 8.73 6.19
C TYR A 124 10.83 10.14 5.62
N ILE A 125 11.05 10.25 4.32
CA ILE A 125 11.13 11.55 3.65
C ILE A 125 9.70 11.94 3.26
N THR A 126 9.07 12.84 4.01
CA THR A 126 7.83 13.50 3.58
C THR A 126 8.13 14.55 2.50
N GLU A 127 7.19 14.75 1.58
CA GLU A 127 7.29 15.74 0.51
C GLU A 127 7.65 17.12 1.09
N GLY A 128 8.78 17.68 0.64
CA GLY A 128 9.16 19.06 0.91
C GLY A 128 10.11 19.30 2.09
N THR A 129 11.29 18.69 2.12
CA THR A 129 12.57 19.37 2.43
C THR A 129 13.73 18.38 2.33
N LEU A 130 14.46 18.42 1.22
CA LEU A 130 15.88 18.07 1.25
C LEU A 130 16.59 19.36 1.67
N SER A 131 16.59 19.70 2.97
CA SER A 131 17.50 20.72 3.43
C SER A 131 18.89 20.11 3.35
N THR A 132 19.68 20.61 2.39
CA THR A 132 21.12 20.46 2.30
C THR A 132 21.68 20.39 3.72
N ILE A 133 22.39 19.31 4.04
CA ILE A 133 23.19 19.25 5.27
C ILE A 133 24.24 20.34 5.09
N GLU A 134 23.96 21.54 5.62
CA GLU A 134 24.96 22.58 5.77
C GLU A 134 26.02 22.03 6.72
N GLN A 135 27.15 21.65 6.13
CA GLN A 135 28.38 21.43 6.86
C GLN A 135 28.68 22.73 7.59
N SER A 136 28.43 22.74 8.90
CA SER A 136 28.78 23.85 9.76
C SER A 136 30.30 24.03 9.73
N ASP A 137 30.75 25.03 8.97
CA ASP A 137 32.13 25.51 8.97
C ASP A 137 32.42 26.11 10.35
N ARG A 138 32.98 25.28 11.23
CA ARG A 138 33.60 25.75 12.47
C ARG A 138 35.05 26.05 12.17
N THR A 139 35.33 27.33 11.98
CA THR A 139 36.68 27.89 12.01
C THR A 139 37.32 27.64 13.37
N ALA A 140 38.37 26.81 13.43
CA ALA A 140 39.32 26.79 14.53
C ALA A 140 40.69 26.24 14.06
N SER A 141 41.68 27.12 14.21
CA SER A 141 43.14 27.04 14.05
C SER A 141 43.87 25.69 14.15
N ASP A 142 44.87 25.56 13.27
CA ASP A 142 46.15 24.82 13.34
C ASP A 142 46.44 23.99 14.60
N THR A 143 46.71 22.68 14.44
CA THR A 143 48.02 22.05 14.76
C THR A 143 48.08 20.61 14.17
N GLU A 144 49.23 20.23 13.64
CA GLU A 144 49.60 18.96 12.99
C GLU A 144 49.31 17.68 13.80
N ARG A 145 48.70 16.64 13.19
CA ARG A 145 49.31 15.30 12.95
C ARG A 145 48.29 14.23 12.56
N SER A 146 48.78 13.36 11.67
CA SER A 146 48.39 11.96 11.45
C SER A 146 47.21 11.70 10.50
N VAL A 147 47.58 11.46 9.24
CA VAL A 147 46.77 10.71 8.28
C VAL A 147 46.40 9.36 8.89
N THR A 148 45.12 9.18 9.21
CA THR A 148 44.50 7.86 9.37
C THR A 148 43.32 7.80 8.42
N THR A 149 43.55 7.18 7.26
CA THR A 149 42.53 6.85 6.27
C THR A 149 41.71 5.66 6.76
N THR A 150 40.55 5.90 7.39
CA THR A 150 39.44 4.96 7.60
C THR A 150 38.23 5.82 7.98
N THR A 151 37.16 5.97 7.23
CA THR A 151 36.29 5.01 6.56
C THR A 151 35.55 5.76 5.46
N THR A 152 35.44 5.21 4.26
CA THR A 152 34.47 5.70 3.28
C THR A 152 33.08 5.59 3.90
N ASP A 153 32.48 6.74 4.21
CA ASP A 153 31.08 6.83 4.63
C ASP A 153 30.25 6.39 3.42
N ARG A 154 29.94 5.09 3.37
CA ARG A 154 29.21 4.49 2.26
C ARG A 154 27.81 5.07 2.28
N LEU A 155 27.52 5.93 1.30
CA LEU A 155 26.18 6.47 1.05
C LEU A 155 25.15 5.33 1.18
N LYS A 156 24.22 5.48 2.13
CA LYS A 156 23.19 4.48 2.39
C LYS A 156 22.27 4.39 1.16
N PRO A 157 21.93 3.19 0.69
CA PRO A 157 21.07 3.05 -0.48
C PRO A 157 19.67 3.60 -0.19
N LEU A 158 19.17 4.46 -1.09
CA LEU A 158 17.77 4.89 -1.11
C LEU A 158 16.92 3.72 -1.62
N LYS A 159 15.98 3.26 -0.80
CA LYS A 159 14.98 2.25 -1.19
C LYS A 159 13.70 2.98 -1.59
N LEU A 160 13.15 2.66 -2.76
CA LEU A 160 11.86 3.18 -3.22
C LEU A 160 10.84 2.04 -3.22
N TYR A 161 9.76 2.21 -2.46
CA TYR A 161 8.64 1.27 -2.47
C TYR A 161 7.55 1.80 -3.38
N MET A 162 7.07 0.94 -4.28
CA MET A 162 5.96 1.26 -5.18
C MET A 162 4.69 0.62 -4.64
N LYS A 163 3.66 1.43 -4.43
CA LYS A 163 2.34 0.98 -3.97
C LYS A 163 1.27 1.48 -4.95
N PRO A 164 0.27 0.68 -5.33
CA PRO A 164 -0.89 1.19 -6.07
C PRO A 164 -1.57 2.32 -5.30
N TYR A 165 -1.94 3.39 -5.99
CA TYR A 165 -2.72 4.48 -5.43
C TYR A 165 -4.20 4.30 -5.80
N GLU A 166 -5.05 4.05 -4.80
CA GLU A 166 -6.49 3.80 -4.97
C GLU A 166 -7.36 4.87 -4.26
N GLY A 167 -6.76 6.00 -3.88
CA GLY A 167 -7.37 7.06 -3.06
C GLY A 167 -6.96 6.98 -1.58
N ALA A 168 -7.68 7.68 -0.69
CA ALA A 168 -7.38 7.58 0.74
C ALA A 168 -7.84 6.25 1.31
N GLN A 169 -6.95 5.67 2.11
CA GLN A 169 -7.26 4.48 2.87
C GLN A 169 -8.36 4.79 3.87
N CYS A 170 -9.40 3.96 3.89
CA CYS A 170 -10.41 4.03 4.91
C CYS A 170 -9.92 3.33 6.18
N ILE A 171 -9.79 4.08 7.28
CA ILE A 171 -9.33 3.56 8.56
C ILE A 171 -10.32 3.99 9.66
N GLY A 172 -10.73 3.03 10.49
CA GLY A 172 -11.52 3.30 11.69
C GLY A 172 -13.03 3.12 11.52
N LYS A 173 -13.78 3.64 12.50
CA LYS A 173 -15.23 3.36 12.67
C LYS A 173 -16.14 4.07 11.67
N ASN A 174 -15.64 5.11 11.00
CA ASN A 174 -16.41 5.90 10.04
C ASN A 174 -16.36 5.29 8.63
N CYS A 175 -15.71 4.13 8.45
CA CYS A 175 -15.68 3.47 7.16
C CYS A 175 -17.03 2.87 6.80
N MET A 176 -17.48 3.16 5.58
CA MET A 176 -18.68 2.55 5.00
C MET A 176 -18.55 1.04 4.89
N TYR A 177 -17.36 0.56 4.58
CA TYR A 177 -17.08 -0.86 4.41
C TYR A 177 -16.01 -1.30 5.42
N THR A 178 -16.08 -2.56 5.84
CA THR A 178 -15.03 -3.19 6.66
C THR A 178 -14.82 -4.64 6.23
N ILE A 179 -13.59 -5.13 6.36
CA ILE A 179 -13.19 -6.53 6.11
C ILE A 179 -12.68 -7.11 7.43
N SER A 180 -13.23 -8.26 7.83
CA SER A 180 -12.75 -9.00 9.00
C SER A 180 -12.50 -10.47 8.64
N PRO A 181 -11.34 -11.04 9.01
CA PRO A 181 -10.16 -10.38 9.55
C PRO A 181 -9.46 -9.50 8.50
N THR A 182 -8.81 -8.40 8.94
CA THR A 182 -7.99 -7.54 8.07
C THR A 182 -6.68 -8.22 7.65
N THR A 183 -6.14 -9.08 8.50
CA THR A 183 -4.95 -9.89 8.23
C THR A 183 -5.22 -11.34 8.58
N LYS A 184 -4.84 -12.26 7.68
CA LYS A 184 -4.95 -13.70 7.95
C LYS A 184 -3.90 -14.51 7.22
N VAL A 185 -3.35 -15.51 7.92
CA VAL A 185 -2.57 -16.59 7.30
C VAL A 185 -3.51 -17.74 6.96
N ILE A 186 -3.46 -18.18 5.70
CA ILE A 186 -4.19 -19.35 5.20
C ILE A 186 -3.18 -20.47 4.98
N PRO A 187 -3.28 -21.59 5.72
CA PRO A 187 -2.39 -22.73 5.52
C PRO A 187 -2.46 -23.29 4.09
N PRO A 188 -1.48 -24.09 3.66
CA PRO A 188 -1.50 -24.77 2.37
C PRO A 188 -2.80 -25.55 2.17
N ARG A 189 -3.41 -25.43 0.99
CA ARG A 189 -4.65 -26.16 0.60
C ARG A 189 -5.89 -25.90 1.45
N GLU A 190 -5.80 -25.02 2.45
CA GLU A 190 -6.90 -24.67 3.34
C GLU A 190 -7.74 -23.50 2.82
N HIS A 191 -8.86 -23.26 3.49
CA HIS A 191 -9.79 -22.18 3.18
C HIS A 191 -10.20 -21.37 4.41
N ILE A 192 -10.64 -20.14 4.17
CA ILE A 192 -11.17 -19.24 5.20
C ILE A 192 -12.41 -18.50 4.66
N TYR A 193 -13.15 -17.90 5.58
CA TYR A 193 -14.17 -16.91 5.26
C TYR A 193 -13.74 -15.54 5.74
N LEU A 194 -13.99 -14.53 4.91
CA LEU A 194 -13.93 -13.12 5.30
C LEU A 194 -15.34 -12.58 5.45
N ASP A 195 -15.56 -11.81 6.51
CA ASP A 195 -16.79 -11.04 6.71
C ASP A 195 -16.58 -9.64 6.14
N LEU A 196 -17.29 -9.34 5.06
CA LEU A 196 -17.38 -8.01 4.46
C LEU A 196 -18.64 -7.33 4.99
N THR A 197 -18.50 -6.21 5.68
CA THR A 197 -19.65 -5.49 6.27
C THR A 197 -19.80 -4.11 5.63
N PHE A 198 -21.02 -3.79 5.21
CA PHE A 198 -21.43 -2.45 4.79
C PHE A 198 -22.25 -1.79 5.89
N THR A 199 -21.90 -0.56 6.25
CA THR A 199 -22.56 0.28 7.26
C THR A 199 -23.18 1.48 6.56
N PRO A 200 -24.49 1.46 6.25
CA PRO A 200 -25.16 2.49 5.45
C PRO A 200 -25.07 3.90 6.05
N SER A 201 -25.03 4.01 7.38
CA SER A 201 -24.99 5.29 8.11
C SER A 201 -23.68 6.06 7.91
N ASN A 202 -22.63 5.36 7.47
CA ASN A 202 -21.34 5.96 7.19
C ASN A 202 -21.25 6.48 5.74
N CYS A 203 -22.26 6.21 4.90
CA CYS A 203 -22.28 6.72 3.53
C CYS A 203 -22.76 8.17 3.49
N PRO A 204 -22.05 9.08 2.78
CA PRO A 204 -22.42 10.49 2.75
C PRO A 204 -23.87 10.72 2.31
N ILE A 205 -24.60 11.54 3.06
CA ILE A 205 -25.99 11.89 2.76
C ILE A 205 -26.02 12.96 1.67
N GLN A 206 -26.55 12.63 0.50
CA GLN A 206 -27.01 13.60 -0.48
C GLN A 206 -28.47 13.33 -0.87
N ASN A 207 -29.19 14.40 -1.23
CA ASN A 207 -30.64 14.58 -1.08
C ASN A 207 -31.61 13.58 -1.78
N ARG A 208 -31.16 12.53 -2.46
CA ARG A 208 -32.08 11.54 -3.07
C ARG A 208 -31.59 10.10 -3.06
N THR A 209 -30.40 9.84 -3.59
CA THR A 209 -29.81 8.50 -3.74
C THR A 209 -28.31 8.67 -3.94
N MET A 210 -27.49 7.92 -3.21
CA MET A 210 -26.03 7.95 -3.33
C MET A 210 -25.51 6.56 -3.70
N GLN A 211 -24.50 6.51 -4.57
CA GLN A 211 -23.72 5.30 -4.78
C GLN A 211 -22.54 5.35 -3.81
N CYS A 212 -22.35 4.29 -3.04
CA CYS A 212 -21.28 4.17 -2.07
C CYS A 212 -20.34 3.07 -2.56
N ASN A 213 -19.15 3.41 -3.04
CA ASN A 213 -18.21 2.50 -3.65
C ASN A 213 -16.90 2.48 -2.86
N ALA A 214 -16.35 1.28 -2.70
CA ALA A 214 -15.02 1.10 -2.13
C ALA A 214 -14.21 0.11 -2.97
N THR A 215 -12.89 0.25 -2.90
CA THR A 215 -11.95 -0.68 -3.50
C THR A 215 -11.12 -1.31 -2.38
N SER A 216 -10.90 -2.62 -2.45
CA SER A 216 -9.99 -3.31 -1.53
C SER A 216 -8.82 -3.94 -2.28
N ILE A 217 -7.61 -3.78 -1.76
CA ILE A 217 -6.41 -4.48 -2.22
C ILE A 217 -6.01 -5.50 -1.17
N GLY A 218 -5.79 -6.75 -1.60
CA GLY A 218 -5.17 -7.79 -0.77
C GLY A 218 -3.68 -7.90 -1.11
N ILE A 219 -2.82 -7.59 -0.15
CA ILE A 219 -1.37 -7.78 -0.29
C ILE A 219 -1.04 -9.20 0.16
N LEU A 220 -0.44 -9.97 -0.74
CA LEU A 220 -0.06 -11.35 -0.50
C LEU A 220 1.41 -11.43 -0.11
N SER A 221 1.71 -12.14 0.97
CA SER A 221 3.07 -12.54 1.32
C SER A 221 3.13 -14.04 1.53
N VAL A 222 4.20 -14.64 1.00
CA VAL A 222 4.49 -16.06 1.18
C VAL A 222 5.65 -16.14 2.17
N SER A 223 5.42 -16.74 3.33
CA SER A 223 6.51 -17.13 4.21
C SER A 223 7.16 -18.37 3.61
N GLN A 224 8.41 -18.24 3.17
CA GLN A 224 9.27 -19.41 2.98
C GLN A 224 9.88 -19.71 4.36
N GLU A 225 9.77 -20.96 4.80
CA GLU A 225 10.58 -21.46 5.93
C GLU A 225 12.06 -21.51 5.54
#